data_AF-A0A9E4UKC9-F1
#
_entry.id   AF-A0A9E4UKC9-F1
#
_cell.length_a   1.000
_cell.length_b   1.000
_cell.length_c   1.000
_cell.angle_alpha   90.00
_cell.angle_beta   90.00
_cell.angle_gamma   90.00
#
_symmetry.space_group_name_H-M   'P 1'
#
loop_
_entity.id
_entity.type
_entity.pdbx_description
1 polymer ?
#
loop_
_entity_poly.entity_id
_entity_poly.type
_entity_poly.pdbx_seq_one_letter_code
_entity_poly.pdbx_strand_id
1 'polypeptide(L)'
;MFEIRNYHFEPMKFDEYKKWAETTHAVLYLKGKMDVVGFWVNNEMAPIYGGSLPLDENVRPANITWIIRWQDRAQRDQVWEELHSDPAWQAIMSQVPGGRESYLRTEVKFATEI
;
A
#
# COMPACT_ATOMS: atom_id res chain seq x y z
N MET A 1 11.23 13.21 -3.99
CA MET A 1 10.76 12.73 -2.67
C MET A 1 10.06 11.39 -2.86
N PHE A 2 10.14 10.46 -1.91
CA PHE A 2 9.43 9.19 -1.97
C PHE A 2 8.38 9.10 -0.85
N GLU A 3 7.19 8.62 -1.17
CA GLU A 3 6.15 8.22 -0.21
C GLU A 3 6.13 6.70 -0.15
N ILE A 4 6.60 6.13 0.95
CA ILE A 4 6.64 4.69 1.22
C ILE A 4 5.45 4.34 2.09
N ARG A 5 4.64 3.41 1.64
CA ARG A 5 3.36 3.05 2.26
C ARG A 5 3.38 1.59 2.65
N ASN A 6 3.18 1.32 3.93
CA ASN A 6 3.17 -0.02 4.51
C ASN A 6 1.76 -0.29 5.07
N TYR A 7 1.11 -1.37 4.62
CA TYR A 7 -0.19 -1.78 5.15
C TYR A 7 -0.12 -3.16 5.79
N HIS A 8 -0.80 -3.27 6.93
CA HIS A 8 -1.09 -4.54 7.58
C HIS A 8 -2.55 -4.87 7.29
N PHE A 9 -2.77 -5.58 6.19
CA PHE A 9 -4.09 -6.04 5.78
C PHE A 9 -4.48 -7.32 6.54
N GLU A 10 -5.77 -7.51 6.79
CA GLU A 10 -6.32 -8.68 7.47
C GLU A 10 -5.79 -10.00 6.86
N PRO A 11 -4.97 -10.78 7.59
CA PRO A 11 -4.35 -11.99 7.06
C PRO A 11 -5.35 -13.02 6.52
N MET A 12 -6.52 -13.16 7.15
CA MET A 12 -7.54 -14.12 6.70
C MET A 12 -8.15 -13.76 5.34
N LYS A 13 -8.04 -12.50 4.92
CA LYS A 13 -8.57 -12.00 3.64
C LYS A 13 -7.47 -11.70 2.62
N PHE A 14 -6.21 -12.01 2.92
CA PHE A 14 -5.08 -11.53 2.14
C PHE A 14 -4.98 -12.19 0.75
N ASP A 15 -5.39 -13.46 0.62
CA ASP A 15 -5.49 -14.12 -0.68
C ASP A 15 -6.59 -13.50 -1.55
N GLU A 16 -7.74 -13.16 -0.95
CA GLU A 16 -8.80 -12.42 -1.64
C GLU A 16 -8.32 -11.03 -2.06
N TYR A 17 -7.51 -10.36 -1.23
CA TYR A 17 -6.92 -9.06 -1.57
C TYR A 17 -6.03 -9.16 -2.81
N LYS A 18 -5.12 -10.15 -2.87
CA LYS A 18 -4.25 -10.36 -4.04
C LYS A 18 -5.09 -10.57 -5.31
N LYS A 19 -6.11 -11.43 -5.22
CA LYS A 19 -7.04 -11.67 -6.33
C LYS A 19 -7.79 -10.40 -6.74
N TRP A 20 -8.31 -9.63 -5.78
CA TRP A 20 -8.98 -8.35 -6.03
C TRP A 20 -8.05 -7.36 -6.74
N ALA A 21 -6.80 -7.22 -6.28
CA ALA A 21 -5.85 -6.29 -6.87
C ALA A 21 -5.52 -6.66 -8.33
N GLU A 22 -5.44 -7.96 -8.63
CA GLU A 22 -5.26 -8.49 -9.98
C GLU A 22 -6.49 -8.26 -10.87
N THR A 23 -7.68 -8.66 -10.40
CA THR A 23 -8.91 -8.66 -11.23
C THR A 23 -9.48 -7.27 -11.46
N THR A 24 -9.34 -6.36 -10.49
CA THR A 24 -9.77 -4.96 -10.62
C THR A 24 -8.72 -4.07 -11.27
N HIS A 25 -7.53 -4.60 -11.52
CA HIS A 25 -6.37 -3.87 -12.01
C HIS A 25 -6.01 -2.65 -11.13
N ALA A 26 -6.28 -2.70 -9.82
CA ALA A 26 -6.11 -1.58 -8.89
C ALA A 26 -4.69 -0.97 -8.95
N VAL A 27 -3.66 -1.83 -9.00
CA VAL A 27 -2.26 -1.39 -9.06
C VAL A 27 -1.94 -0.72 -10.41
N LEU A 28 -2.48 -1.24 -11.52
CA LEU A 28 -2.30 -0.62 -12.84
C LEU A 28 -3.01 0.74 -12.91
N TYR A 29 -4.18 0.84 -12.30
CA TYR A 29 -4.93 2.08 -12.21
C TYR A 29 -4.15 3.16 -11.44
N LEU A 30 -3.54 2.81 -10.30
CA LEU A 30 -2.64 3.71 -9.56
C LEU A 30 -1.43 4.13 -10.40
N LYS A 31 -0.78 3.17 -11.10
CA LYS A 31 0.35 3.43 -12.00
C LYS A 31 0.00 4.37 -13.16
N GLY A 32 -1.26 4.43 -13.58
CA GLY A 32 -1.71 5.37 -14.60
C GLY A 32 -1.84 6.82 -14.11
N LYS A 33 -1.80 7.05 -12.79
CA LYS A 33 -2.00 8.37 -12.16
C LYS A 33 -0.79 8.85 -11.35
N MET A 34 0.07 7.93 -10.91
CA MET A 34 1.17 8.19 -10.00
C MET A 34 2.45 7.49 -10.50
N ASP A 35 3.62 8.08 -10.23
CA ASP A 35 4.92 7.41 -10.45
C ASP A 35 5.16 6.36 -9.35
N VAL A 36 4.47 5.22 -9.45
CA VAL A 36 4.63 4.09 -8.53
C VAL A 36 5.91 3.34 -8.88
N VAL A 37 6.94 3.52 -8.05
CA VAL A 37 8.24 2.84 -8.15
C VAL A 37 8.07 1.34 -8.06
N GLY A 38 7.21 0.89 -7.15
CA GLY A 38 6.91 -0.53 -6.99
C GLY A 38 5.78 -0.77 -6.00
N PHE A 39 5.20 -1.95 -6.12
CA PHE A 39 4.09 -2.43 -5.30
C PHE A 39 4.33 -3.92 -5.02
N TRP A 40 4.51 -4.26 -3.75
CA TRP A 40 4.86 -5.59 -3.28
C TRP A 40 3.80 -6.09 -2.30
N VAL A 41 3.49 -7.37 -2.41
CA VAL A 41 2.68 -8.13 -1.46
C VAL A 41 3.53 -9.26 -0.92
N ASN A 42 3.34 -9.62 0.35
CA ASN A 42 4.08 -10.74 0.93
C ASN A 42 3.75 -12.06 0.22
N ASN A 43 4.76 -12.93 0.17
CA ASN A 43 4.63 -14.32 -0.24
C ASN A 43 4.67 -15.23 1.00
N GLU A 44 4.84 -16.53 0.78
CA GLU A 44 4.87 -17.55 1.85
C GLU A 44 6.16 -17.54 2.68
N MET A 45 7.17 -16.77 2.27
CA MET A 45 8.43 -16.73 3.01
C MET A 45 8.26 -16.02 4.34
N ALA A 46 8.70 -16.68 5.42
CA ALA A 46 8.73 -16.07 6.74
C ALA A 46 9.68 -14.87 6.76
N PRO A 47 9.34 -13.79 7.49
CA PRO A 47 10.22 -12.65 7.64
C PRO A 47 11.46 -13.03 8.46
N ILE A 48 12.59 -12.45 8.09
CA ILE A 48 13.85 -12.57 8.83
C ILE A 48 14.04 -11.28 9.62
N TYR A 49 14.21 -11.41 10.93
CA TYR A 49 14.49 -10.28 11.82
C TYR A 49 15.95 -10.29 12.25
N GLY A 50 16.51 -9.10 12.47
CA GLY A 50 17.87 -8.91 12.97
C GLY A 50 18.03 -7.56 13.65
N GLY A 51 19.17 -7.35 14.29
CA GLY A 51 19.46 -6.15 15.09
C GLY A 51 19.36 -6.39 16.60
N SER A 52 19.61 -5.35 17.40
CA SER A 52 19.65 -5.41 18.86
C SER A 52 18.37 -4.95 19.55
N LEU A 53 17.40 -4.42 18.79
CA LEU A 53 16.12 -3.98 19.34
C LEU A 53 15.19 -5.19 19.50
N PRO A 54 14.48 -5.31 20.64
CA PRO A 54 13.53 -6.39 20.84
C PRO A 54 12.38 -6.30 19.83
N LEU A 55 11.93 -7.45 19.34
CA LEU A 55 10.69 -7.55 18.59
C LEU A 55 9.53 -7.40 19.56
N ASP A 56 8.65 -6.47 19.26
CA ASP A 56 7.34 -6.43 19.90
C ASP A 56 6.54 -7.67 19.46
N GLU A 57 5.92 -8.35 20.42
CA GLU A 57 5.23 -9.65 20.22
C GLU A 57 4.12 -9.57 19.17
N ASN A 58 3.60 -8.37 18.91
CA ASN A 58 2.51 -8.14 17.95
C ASN A 58 2.96 -7.45 16.65
N VAL A 59 4.26 -7.20 16.46
CA VAL A 59 4.78 -6.55 15.26
C VAL A 59 5.12 -7.60 14.21
N ARG A 60 4.25 -7.69 13.20
CA ARG A 60 4.54 -8.39 11.93
C ARG A 60 4.88 -7.34 10.88
N PRO A 61 5.76 -7.62 9.91
CA PRO A 61 5.95 -6.76 8.76
C PRO A 61 4.63 -6.50 8.04
N ALA A 62 4.53 -5.33 7.42
CA ALA A 62 3.44 -5.07 6.50
C ALA A 62 3.37 -6.15 5.42
N ASN A 63 2.16 -6.57 5.09
CA ASN A 63 1.93 -7.54 4.02
C ASN A 63 1.69 -6.88 2.67
N ILE A 64 1.55 -5.55 2.63
CA ILE A 64 1.55 -4.75 1.42
C ILE A 64 2.54 -3.59 1.62
N THR A 65 3.47 -3.42 0.70
CA THR A 65 4.39 -2.28 0.67
C THR A 65 4.37 -1.68 -0.72
N TRP A 66 4.27 -0.36 -0.83
CA TRP A 66 4.38 0.31 -2.11
C TRP A 66 4.98 1.69 -1.99
N ILE A 67 5.64 2.13 -3.05
CA ILE A 67 6.44 3.35 -3.06
C ILE A 67 6.01 4.21 -4.24
N ILE A 68 5.81 5.50 -3.97
CA ILE A 68 5.49 6.51 -4.97
C ILE A 68 6.60 7.54 -4.98
N ARG A 69 7.08 7.91 -6.17
CA ARG A 69 7.99 9.03 -6.35
C ARG A 69 7.17 10.29 -6.62
N TRP A 70 7.56 11.37 -5.97
CA TRP A 70 6.97 12.69 -6.09
C TRP A 70 8.04 13.72 -6.42
N GLN A 71 7.70 14.68 -7.27
CA GLN A 71 8.51 15.86 -7.52
C GLN A 71 8.66 16.67 -6.23
N ASP A 72 7.53 17.01 -5.61
CA ASP A 72 7.44 17.74 -4.36
C ASP A 72 6.13 17.43 -3.62
N ARG A 73 5.92 18.10 -2.48
CA ARG A 73 4.72 17.90 -1.65
C ARG A 73 3.44 18.45 -2.28
N ALA A 74 3.53 19.52 -3.06
CA ALA A 74 2.36 20.16 -3.67
C ALA A 74 1.78 19.26 -4.77
N GLN A 75 2.64 18.71 -5.65
CA GLN A 75 2.25 17.72 -6.65
C GLN A 75 1.60 16.49 -5.99
N ARG A 76 2.21 15.98 -4.91
CA ARG A 76 1.68 14.84 -4.15
C ARG A 76 0.26 15.09 -3.68
N ASP A 77 0.03 16.24 -3.03
CA ASP A 77 -1.28 16.55 -2.44
C ASP A 77 -2.36 16.71 -3.52
N GLN A 78 -2.03 17.36 -4.64
CA GLN A 78 -2.93 17.49 -5.79
C GLN A 78 -3.33 16.12 -6.37
N VAL A 79 -2.37 15.25 -6.68
CA VAL A 79 -2.66 13.95 -7.29
C VAL A 79 -3.48 13.04 -6.37
N TRP A 80 -3.24 13.10 -5.05
CA TRP A 80 -4.07 12.39 -4.09
C TRP A 80 -5.50 12.93 -4.02
N GLU A 81 -5.70 14.25 -4.08
CA GLU A 81 -7.03 14.86 -4.10
C GLU A 81 -7.83 14.43 -5.34
N GLU A 82 -7.19 14.48 -6.51
CA GLU A 82 -7.76 14.02 -7.78
C GLU A 82 -8.14 12.52 -7.72
N LEU A 83 -7.23 11.66 -7.23
CA LEU A 83 -7.47 10.23 -7.10
C LEU A 83 -8.63 9.92 -6.13
N HIS A 84 -8.70 10.60 -4.98
CA HIS A 84 -9.78 10.36 -4.01
C HIS A 84 -11.16 10.80 -4.52
N SER A 85 -11.17 11.79 -5.43
CA SER A 85 -12.39 12.29 -6.06
C SER A 85 -12.80 11.48 -7.30
N ASP A 86 -11.93 10.61 -7.81
CA ASP A 86 -12.18 9.83 -9.02
C ASP A 86 -13.20 8.70 -8.76
N PRO A 87 -14.39 8.73 -9.39
CA PRO A 87 -15.42 7.70 -9.19
C PRO A 87 -14.96 6.29 -9.60
N ALA A 88 -14.07 6.17 -10.59
CA ALA A 88 -13.56 4.87 -11.00
C ALA A 88 -12.63 4.29 -9.92
N TRP A 89 -11.84 5.13 -9.25
CA TRP A 89 -11.06 4.68 -8.09
C TRP A 89 -11.95 4.26 -6.93
N GLN A 90 -12.99 5.04 -6.64
CA GLN A 90 -13.97 4.71 -5.60
C GLN A 90 -14.67 3.37 -5.88
N ALA A 91 -15.01 3.09 -7.14
CA ALA A 91 -15.62 1.83 -7.57
C ALA A 91 -14.66 0.63 -7.47
N ILE A 92 -13.36 0.83 -7.69
CA ILE A 92 -12.35 -0.21 -7.44
C ILE A 92 -12.26 -0.48 -5.92
N MET A 93 -12.16 0.57 -5.13
CA MET A 93 -12.00 0.47 -3.67
C MET A 93 -13.23 -0.07 -2.94
N SER A 94 -14.44 0.13 -3.47
CA SER A 94 -15.67 -0.43 -2.89
C SER A 94 -15.72 -1.96 -2.92
N GLN A 95 -14.89 -2.58 -3.76
CA GLN A 95 -14.79 -4.04 -3.91
C GLN A 95 -13.69 -4.67 -3.05
N VAL A 96 -12.95 -3.87 -2.26
CA VAL A 96 -11.85 -4.41 -1.45
C VAL A 96 -12.39 -5.39 -0.39
N PRO A 97 -11.79 -6.58 -0.21
CA PRO A 97 -12.29 -7.58 0.73
C PRO A 97 -12.39 -7.06 2.17
N GLY A 98 -13.58 -7.08 2.75
CA GLY A 98 -13.85 -6.56 4.09
C GLY A 98 -13.72 -5.04 4.24
N GLY A 99 -13.63 -4.29 3.13
CA GLY A 99 -13.64 -2.83 3.16
C GLY A 99 -12.40 -2.21 3.81
N ARG A 100 -12.55 -0.96 4.26
CA ARG A 100 -11.46 -0.20 4.90
C ARG A 100 -11.02 -0.80 6.24
N GLU A 101 -11.91 -1.49 6.95
CA GLU A 101 -11.62 -2.12 8.24
C GLU A 101 -10.59 -3.25 8.14
N SER A 102 -10.45 -3.88 6.97
CA SER A 102 -9.41 -4.87 6.73
C SER A 102 -7.99 -4.28 6.70
N TYR A 103 -7.82 -2.96 6.61
CA TYR A 103 -6.53 -2.30 6.75
C TYR A 103 -6.24 -2.02 8.23
N LEU A 104 -5.81 -3.05 8.96
CA LEU A 104 -5.62 -3.03 10.42
C LEU A 104 -4.62 -1.96 10.88
N ARG A 105 -3.60 -1.68 10.06
CA ARG A 105 -2.66 -0.57 10.25
C ARG A 105 -2.19 -0.07 8.90
N THR A 106 -2.07 1.25 8.78
CA THR A 106 -1.46 1.89 7.60
C THR A 106 -0.39 2.85 8.07
N GLU A 107 0.75 2.82 7.40
CA GLU A 107 1.87 3.69 7.67
C GLU A 107 2.29 4.38 6.38
N VAL A 108 2.68 5.64 6.52
CA VAL A 108 3.21 6.44 5.43
C VAL A 108 4.48 7.10 5.93
N LYS A 109 5.58 6.83 5.24
CA LYS A 109 6.87 7.47 5.48
C LYS A 109 7.25 8.29 4.25
N PHE A 110 7.78 9.49 4.48
CA PHE A 110 8.40 10.29 3.44
C PHE A 110 9.93 10.16 3.51
N ALA A 111 10.57 9.97 2.36
CA ALA A 111 12.01 9.66 2.28
C ALA A 111 12.70 10.35 1.08
N THR A 112 14.02 10.42 1.17
CA THR A 112 14.93 10.82 0.08
C THR A 112 15.85 9.64 -0.21
N GLU A 113 16.13 9.40 -1.49
CA GLU A 113 17.14 8.43 -1.94
C GLU A 113 18.52 9.10 -1.89
N ILE A 114 19.54 8.39 -1.42
CA ILE A 114 20.94 8.84 -1.32
C ILE A 114 21.77 8.06 -2.34
#